data_AF-A0A8J4ECB8-F1
#
_entry.id   AF-A0A8J4ECB8-F1
#
_cell.length_a   1.000
_cell.length_b   1.000
_cell.length_c   1.000
_cell.angle_alpha   90.00
_cell.angle_beta   90.00
_cell.angle_gamma   90.00
#
_symmetry.space_group_name_H-M   'P 1'
#
loop_
_entity.id
_entity.type
_entity.pdbx_description
1 polymer ?
#
loop_
_entity_poly.entity_id
_entity_poly.type
_entity_poly.pdbx_seq_one_letter_code
_entity_poly.pdbx_strand_id
1 'polypeptide(L)'
;MIFSRKRDSGRHAAPRRERDEVAQYDDVEDVVDDDDAEQGPWDISDAPDGFGGLDLGSLHVPVPKGVELRVQADPDGQIQQVLLASGESVLQLGVFAAPRSEGIWDEVREDIRKQLFSDGVAAEDGTGEYGPELRARVRTPDGLTDIRFVGVDGPRWMVRAVYQGPAATDPTAAAPLDAVLHGLVVDRGGAAMPVREPLPLTLPKDLAEQAQAQQAAADPVEEAAPAEPRKPAPAGRGGQAGTRRRPSPRPRRG
;
A
#
# COMPACT_ATOMS: atom_id res chain seq x y z
N MET A 1 32.05 61.76 -8.75
CA MET A 1 32.09 62.22 -10.15
C MET A 1 33.56 62.44 -10.51
N ILE A 2 34.19 61.98 -11.59
CA ILE A 2 33.78 61.23 -12.78
C ILE A 2 35.08 60.94 -13.61
N PHE A 3 35.10 59.84 -14.37
CA PHE A 3 35.91 59.48 -15.56
C PHE A 3 37.43 59.16 -15.52
N SER A 4 37.68 57.84 -15.58
CA SER A 4 38.64 56.99 -16.30
C SER A 4 39.63 57.51 -17.38
N ARG A 5 40.85 56.94 -17.27
CA ARG A 5 41.73 56.23 -18.26
C ARG A 5 42.54 56.97 -19.34
N LYS A 6 43.88 56.75 -19.32
CA LYS A 6 44.75 56.28 -20.44
C LYS A 6 46.15 55.93 -19.88
N ARG A 7 46.70 54.70 -19.89
CA ARG A 7 47.09 53.67 -20.90
C ARG A 7 48.57 53.81 -21.34
N ASP A 8 49.16 52.63 -21.57
CA ASP A 8 50.45 52.27 -22.23
C ASP A 8 51.66 52.10 -21.29
N SER A 9 52.51 51.07 -21.40
CA SER A 9 52.84 50.18 -22.53
C SER A 9 53.66 48.98 -22.02
N GLY A 10 53.71 47.87 -22.75
CA GLY A 10 54.58 46.73 -22.37
C GLY A 10 54.44 45.51 -23.27
N ARG A 11 55.27 45.47 -24.32
CA ARG A 11 55.28 44.60 -25.50
C ARG A 11 55.98 43.24 -25.27
N HIS A 12 55.80 42.30 -26.23
CA HIS A 12 56.59 41.07 -26.54
C HIS A 12 56.20 39.78 -25.81
N ALA A 13 56.31 38.57 -26.34
CA ALA A 13 56.47 37.97 -27.67
C ALA A 13 56.14 36.47 -27.50
N ALA A 14 55.66 35.78 -28.55
CA ALA A 14 55.26 34.36 -28.51
C ALA A 14 56.45 33.41 -28.20
N PRO A 15 56.19 32.18 -27.70
CA PRO A 15 56.08 31.07 -28.65
C PRO A 15 55.11 29.93 -28.29
N ARG A 16 54.59 29.34 -29.36
CA ARG A 16 54.15 27.94 -29.59
C ARG A 16 54.69 26.91 -28.58
N ARG A 17 53.79 26.16 -27.93
CA ARG A 17 53.90 24.70 -27.70
C ARG A 17 52.63 24.09 -27.10
N GLU A 18 52.41 22.87 -27.56
CA GLU A 18 51.72 21.73 -26.91
C GLU A 18 50.20 21.79 -26.73
N ARG A 19 49.59 20.90 -27.51
CA ARG A 19 48.22 20.43 -27.50
C ARG A 19 48.14 19.41 -26.37
N ASP A 20 47.54 19.79 -25.24
CA ASP A 20 47.03 18.85 -24.25
C ASP A 20 45.51 18.95 -24.27
N GLU A 21 44.88 17.86 -24.72
CA GLU A 21 43.46 17.58 -24.59
C GLU A 21 43.13 17.40 -23.10
N VAL A 22 42.40 18.35 -22.53
CA VAL A 22 41.64 18.16 -21.29
C VAL A 22 40.16 18.22 -21.64
N ALA A 23 39.54 17.06 -21.74
CA ALA A 23 38.09 16.93 -21.82
C ALA A 23 37.51 17.27 -20.43
N GLN A 24 37.06 18.51 -20.29
CA GLN A 24 36.28 18.97 -19.14
C GLN A 24 34.80 18.81 -19.50
N TYR A 25 34.17 17.76 -18.98
CA TYR A 25 32.72 17.62 -18.99
C TYR A 25 32.19 18.26 -17.71
N ASP A 26 31.96 19.58 -17.76
CA ASP A 26 31.05 20.25 -16.84
C ASP A 26 29.71 20.40 -17.58
N ASP A 27 28.98 19.29 -17.68
CA ASP A 27 27.54 19.30 -17.98
C ASP A 27 26.85 19.14 -16.62
N VAL A 28 26.74 20.26 -15.91
CA VAL A 28 25.76 20.39 -14.84
C VAL A 28 24.44 20.64 -15.55
N GLU A 29 23.72 19.56 -15.86
CA GLU A 29 22.31 19.67 -16.21
C GLU A 29 21.61 20.35 -15.04
N ASP A 30 21.25 21.61 -15.24
CA ASP A 30 20.21 22.30 -14.47
C ASP A 30 18.98 21.39 -14.53
N VAL A 31 18.76 20.65 -13.44
CA VAL A 31 17.47 20.00 -13.20
C VAL A 31 16.52 21.15 -12.92
N VAL A 32 15.91 21.66 -13.99
CA VAL A 32 14.70 22.47 -13.88
C VAL A 32 13.69 21.58 -13.17
N ASP A 33 13.42 21.92 -11.90
CA ASP A 33 12.26 21.44 -11.17
C ASP A 33 11.03 21.90 -11.97
N ASP A 34 10.51 21.00 -12.80
CA ASP A 34 9.27 21.19 -13.55
C ASP A 34 8.12 20.98 -12.55
N ASP A 35 8.01 21.90 -11.58
CA ASP A 35 6.96 21.98 -10.55
C ASP A 35 5.55 22.16 -11.17
N ASP A 36 5.46 22.36 -12.50
CA ASP A 36 4.23 22.52 -13.29
C ASP A 36 3.92 21.31 -14.19
N ALA A 37 4.68 20.22 -14.11
CA ALA A 37 4.23 18.96 -14.69
C ALA A 37 2.98 18.51 -13.92
N GLU A 38 1.83 18.42 -14.61
CA GLU A 38 0.61 17.85 -14.05
C GLU A 38 0.97 16.49 -13.43
N GLN A 39 0.65 16.29 -12.15
CA GLN A 39 1.04 15.08 -11.40
C GLN A 39 -0.24 14.26 -11.22
N GLY A 40 -0.15 12.95 -11.48
CA GLY A 40 -1.29 12.04 -11.32
C GLY A 40 -1.76 11.97 -9.87
N PRO A 41 -2.83 11.22 -9.56
CA PRO A 41 -3.39 10.13 -10.34
C PRO A 41 -3.99 10.51 -11.69
N TRP A 42 -3.67 9.71 -12.71
CA TRP A 42 -4.10 9.91 -14.09
C TRP A 42 -5.31 9.07 -14.45
N ASP A 43 -6.17 9.60 -15.31
CA ASP A 43 -7.04 8.74 -16.12
C ASP A 43 -6.21 8.10 -17.23
N ILE A 44 -6.51 6.85 -17.61
CA ILE A 44 -5.78 6.16 -18.68
C ILE A 44 -5.76 6.94 -20.01
N SER A 45 -6.78 7.76 -20.27
CA SER A 45 -6.84 8.58 -21.49
C SER A 45 -5.89 9.78 -21.51
N ASP A 46 -5.43 10.22 -20.34
CA ASP A 46 -4.55 11.37 -20.15
C ASP A 46 -3.15 10.95 -19.65
N ALA A 47 -2.92 9.66 -19.43
CA ALA A 47 -1.68 9.14 -18.89
C ALA A 47 -0.48 9.33 -19.85
N PRO A 48 0.72 9.65 -19.35
CA PRO A 48 1.92 9.79 -20.17
C PRO A 48 2.25 8.53 -20.97
N ASP A 49 2.74 8.70 -22.21
CA ASP A 49 3.18 7.58 -23.04
C ASP A 49 4.22 6.70 -22.32
N GLY A 50 4.00 5.39 -22.34
CA GLY A 50 4.92 4.43 -21.71
C GLY A 50 4.87 4.40 -20.19
N PHE A 51 3.78 4.87 -19.56
CA PHE A 51 3.55 4.68 -18.14
C PHE A 51 3.74 3.20 -17.75
N GLY A 52 4.49 2.98 -16.66
CA GLY A 52 4.87 1.66 -16.19
C GLY A 52 4.27 1.35 -14.82
N GLY A 53 4.35 0.09 -14.41
CA GLY A 53 3.88 -0.34 -13.11
C GLY A 53 3.23 -1.72 -13.16
N LEU A 54 2.72 -2.15 -12.01
CA LEU A 54 1.91 -3.34 -11.94
C LEU A 54 0.48 -3.02 -12.38
N ASP A 55 0.02 -3.67 -13.44
CA ASP A 55 -1.36 -3.63 -13.89
C ASP A 55 -2.23 -4.50 -12.97
N LEU A 56 -3.24 -3.90 -12.33
CA LEU A 56 -4.22 -4.58 -11.50
C LEU A 56 -5.63 -4.55 -12.12
N GLY A 57 -5.74 -4.42 -13.43
CA GLY A 57 -7.00 -4.26 -14.16
C GLY A 57 -7.43 -2.79 -14.16
N SER A 58 -8.12 -2.34 -13.13
CA SER A 58 -8.59 -0.94 -13.05
C SER A 58 -7.59 0.05 -12.48
N LEU A 59 -6.40 -0.41 -12.11
CA LEU A 59 -5.38 0.42 -11.47
C LEU A 59 -3.99 -0.04 -11.89
N HIS A 60 -3.19 0.86 -12.44
CA HIS A 60 -1.77 0.64 -12.67
C HIS A 60 -0.98 1.33 -11.57
N VAL A 61 -0.18 0.54 -10.84
CA VAL A 61 0.54 1.00 -9.66
C VAL A 61 2.04 1.04 -9.96
N PRO A 62 2.69 2.22 -10.04
CA PRO A 62 4.14 2.29 -10.12
C PRO A 62 4.76 1.79 -8.81
N VAL A 63 5.91 1.14 -8.91
CA VAL A 63 6.65 0.62 -7.74
C VAL A 63 8.06 1.23 -7.75
N PRO A 64 8.24 2.42 -7.16
CA PRO A 64 9.55 3.06 -7.04
C PRO A 64 10.54 2.20 -6.26
N LYS A 65 11.84 2.48 -6.43
CA LYS A 65 12.89 1.81 -5.65
C LYS A 65 12.70 2.06 -4.16
N GLY A 66 12.79 1.00 -3.36
CA GLY A 66 12.62 1.08 -1.91
C GLY A 66 11.18 1.01 -1.42
N VAL A 67 10.21 0.89 -2.34
CA VAL A 67 8.80 0.64 -2.02
C VAL A 67 8.47 -0.83 -2.26
N GLU A 68 7.85 -1.47 -1.28
CA GLU A 68 7.36 -2.86 -1.39
C GLU A 68 5.84 -2.85 -1.63
N LEU A 69 5.39 -3.41 -2.75
CA LEU A 69 3.97 -3.56 -3.06
C LEU A 69 3.45 -4.91 -2.54
N ARG A 70 2.39 -4.86 -1.72
CA ARG A 70 1.67 -6.02 -1.18
C ARG A 70 0.21 -5.97 -1.61
N VAL A 71 -0.25 -7.08 -2.17
CA VAL A 71 -1.63 -7.22 -2.65
C VAL A 71 -2.29 -8.34 -1.86
N GLN A 72 -3.46 -8.05 -1.28
CA GLN A 72 -4.29 -9.05 -0.61
C GLN A 72 -5.47 -9.37 -1.50
N ALA A 73 -5.56 -10.61 -1.97
CA ALA A 73 -6.67 -11.11 -2.77
C ALA A 73 -7.50 -12.13 -1.97
N ASP A 74 -8.78 -12.25 -2.31
CA ASP A 74 -9.65 -13.30 -1.82
C ASP A 74 -9.41 -14.63 -2.57
N PRO A 75 -10.03 -15.76 -2.14
CA PRO A 75 -9.87 -17.05 -2.80
C PRO A 75 -10.33 -17.08 -4.26
N ASP A 76 -11.19 -16.15 -4.68
CA ASP A 76 -11.66 -16.00 -6.06
C ASP A 76 -10.69 -15.16 -6.92
N GLY A 77 -9.60 -14.66 -6.33
CA GLY A 77 -8.55 -13.90 -6.97
C GLY A 77 -8.85 -12.41 -7.13
N GLN A 78 -9.92 -11.90 -6.50
CA GLN A 78 -10.23 -10.47 -6.48
C GLN A 78 -9.38 -9.77 -5.42
N ILE A 79 -8.74 -8.67 -5.81
CA ILE A 79 -7.90 -7.90 -4.89
C ILE A 79 -8.80 -7.09 -3.95
N GLN A 80 -8.62 -7.33 -2.65
CA GLN A 80 -9.32 -6.64 -1.57
C GLN A 80 -8.54 -5.43 -1.05
N GLN A 81 -7.20 -5.49 -1.04
CA GLN A 81 -6.36 -4.38 -0.59
C GLN A 81 -5.05 -4.29 -1.37
N VAL A 82 -4.64 -3.05 -1.66
CA VAL A 82 -3.34 -2.70 -2.24
C VAL A 82 -2.58 -1.86 -1.23
N LEU A 83 -1.43 -2.36 -0.76
CA LEU A 83 -0.60 -1.70 0.24
C LEU A 83 0.81 -1.50 -0.31
N LEU A 84 1.36 -0.31 -0.13
CA LEU A 84 2.74 0.01 -0.45
C LEU A 84 3.47 0.38 0.83
N ALA A 85 4.58 -0.30 1.12
CA ALA A 85 5.38 -0.07 2.32
C ALA A 85 6.71 0.59 1.95
N SER A 86 7.07 1.63 2.71
CA SER A 86 8.38 2.31 2.63
C SER A 86 8.86 2.60 4.04
N GLY A 87 9.88 1.86 4.49
CA GLY A 87 10.32 1.91 5.89
C GLY A 87 9.19 1.56 6.87
N GLU A 88 8.91 2.46 7.81
CA GLU A 88 7.82 2.34 8.80
C GLU A 88 6.49 2.94 8.30
N SER A 89 6.45 3.41 7.05
CA SER A 89 5.28 4.04 6.46
C SER A 89 4.54 3.08 5.53
N VAL A 90 3.22 3.20 5.52
CA VAL A 90 2.35 2.40 4.64
C VAL A 90 1.38 3.33 3.91
N LEU A 91 1.24 3.14 2.61
CA LEU A 91 0.19 3.73 1.78
C LEU A 91 -0.79 2.62 1.39
N GLN A 92 -2.05 2.76 1.78
CA GLN A 92 -3.13 1.90 1.31
C GLN A 92 -3.91 2.62 0.20
N LEU A 93 -4.08 1.95 -0.93
CA LEU A 93 -4.84 2.46 -2.06
C LEU A 93 -6.21 1.78 -2.16
N GLY A 94 -7.23 2.57 -2.49
CA GLY A 94 -8.52 2.10 -2.94
C GLY A 94 -9.00 2.96 -4.11
N VAL A 95 -9.67 2.36 -5.08
CA VAL A 95 -10.22 3.08 -6.23
C VAL A 95 -11.70 2.74 -6.36
N PHE A 96 -12.53 3.77 -6.56
CA PHE A 96 -13.98 3.67 -6.50
C PHE A 96 -14.61 4.29 -7.74
N ALA A 97 -15.76 3.76 -8.16
CA ALA A 97 -16.55 4.38 -9.22
C ALA A 97 -17.19 5.69 -8.73
N ALA A 98 -17.11 6.74 -9.55
CA ALA A 98 -17.72 8.04 -9.32
C ALA A 98 -18.73 8.37 -10.45
N PRO A 99 -19.69 9.29 -10.23
CA PRO A 99 -20.58 9.76 -11.28
C PRO A 99 -19.80 10.57 -12.33
N ARG A 100 -20.45 10.85 -13.46
CA ARG A 100 -19.85 11.69 -14.53
C ARG A 100 -19.81 13.18 -14.19
N SER A 101 -20.64 13.60 -13.24
CA SER A 101 -20.95 15.01 -13.01
C SER A 101 -20.11 15.65 -11.92
N GLU A 102 -19.63 14.88 -10.95
CA GLU A 102 -18.95 15.40 -9.76
C GLU A 102 -18.04 14.34 -9.14
N GLY A 103 -17.06 14.82 -8.38
CA GLY A 103 -16.24 14.00 -7.49
C GLY A 103 -17.03 13.51 -6.27
N ILE A 104 -16.55 12.45 -5.64
CA ILE A 104 -17.17 11.87 -4.43
C ILE A 104 -16.31 12.05 -3.20
N TRP A 105 -15.11 12.64 -3.32
CA TRP A 105 -14.18 12.71 -2.22
C TRP A 105 -14.74 13.47 -1.01
N ASP A 106 -15.39 14.62 -1.20
CA ASP A 106 -15.94 15.38 -0.08
C ASP A 106 -16.97 14.59 0.73
N GLU A 107 -17.89 13.89 0.04
CA GLU A 107 -18.87 13.03 0.73
C GLU A 107 -18.22 11.85 1.44
N VAL A 108 -17.26 11.19 0.77
CA VAL A 108 -16.52 10.06 1.34
C VAL A 108 -15.70 10.52 2.55
N ARG A 109 -15.08 11.69 2.49
CA ARG A 109 -14.31 12.30 3.58
C ARG A 109 -15.20 12.60 4.78
N GLU A 110 -16.40 13.14 4.57
CA GLU A 110 -17.39 13.34 5.63
C GLU A 110 -17.83 12.01 6.28
N ASP A 111 -18.03 10.96 5.49
CA ASP A 111 -18.41 9.66 6.02
C ASP A 111 -17.27 8.99 6.80
N ILE A 112 -16.02 9.12 6.35
CA ILE A 112 -14.84 8.69 7.11
C ILE A 112 -14.74 9.46 8.43
N ARG A 113 -14.97 10.78 8.44
CA ARG A 113 -14.99 11.57 9.68
C ARG A 113 -16.03 11.05 10.67
N LYS A 114 -17.26 10.78 10.21
CA LYS A 114 -18.34 10.24 11.05
C LYS A 114 -17.99 8.86 11.61
N GLN A 115 -17.35 8.02 10.79
CA GLN A 115 -16.89 6.70 11.21
C GLN A 115 -15.82 6.81 12.30
N LEU A 116 -14.77 7.61 12.07
CA LEU A 116 -13.72 7.86 13.07
C LEU A 116 -14.27 8.41 14.38
N PHE A 117 -15.22 9.35 14.31
CA PHE A 117 -15.88 9.89 15.49
C PHE A 117 -16.67 8.81 16.26
N SER A 118 -17.35 7.91 15.55
CA SER A 118 -18.07 6.77 16.16
C SER A 118 -17.11 5.80 16.85
N ASP A 119 -15.90 5.66 16.31
CA ASP A 119 -14.81 4.85 16.88
C ASP A 119 -14.05 5.58 18.01
N GLY A 120 -14.49 6.79 18.39
CA GLY A 120 -13.86 7.59 19.45
C GLY A 120 -12.53 8.24 19.04
N VAL A 121 -12.26 8.32 17.75
CA VAL A 121 -11.06 8.94 17.17
C VAL A 121 -11.40 10.36 16.71
N ALA A 122 -10.63 11.33 17.18
CA ALA A 122 -10.72 12.70 16.67
C ALA A 122 -10.08 12.77 15.28
N ALA A 123 -10.79 13.38 14.34
CA ALA A 123 -10.30 13.66 13.00
C ALA A 123 -10.20 15.17 12.78
N GLU A 124 -9.13 15.59 12.11
CA GLU A 124 -8.79 16.97 11.82
C GLU A 124 -8.77 17.19 10.31
N ASP A 125 -9.27 18.34 9.87
CA ASP A 125 -9.17 18.77 8.48
C ASP A 125 -7.72 19.15 8.14
N GLY A 126 -7.25 18.71 6.99
CA GLY A 126 -5.98 19.09 6.40
C GLY A 126 -6.15 19.63 4.99
N THR A 127 -5.08 20.17 4.43
CA THR A 127 -4.98 20.48 3.00
C THR A 127 -3.63 19.99 2.53
N GLY A 128 -3.65 19.19 1.47
CA GLY A 128 -2.47 18.70 0.77
C GLY A 128 -2.50 19.12 -0.69
N GLU A 129 -1.60 18.52 -1.47
CA GLU A 129 -1.43 18.78 -2.89
C GLU A 129 -2.73 18.57 -3.70
N TYR A 130 -3.48 17.52 -3.38
CA TYR A 130 -4.74 17.17 -4.04
C TYR A 130 -5.97 17.87 -3.45
N GLY A 131 -5.78 18.86 -2.58
CA GLY A 131 -6.85 19.60 -1.92
C GLY A 131 -7.16 19.10 -0.50
N PRO A 132 -8.44 19.10 -0.06
CA PRO A 132 -8.82 18.78 1.31
C PRO A 132 -8.43 17.34 1.71
N GLU A 133 -7.84 17.20 2.88
CA GLU A 133 -7.45 15.91 3.47
C GLU A 133 -8.14 15.70 4.82
N LEU A 134 -8.08 14.47 5.34
CA LEU A 134 -8.47 14.18 6.72
C LEU A 134 -7.30 13.54 7.46
N ARG A 135 -7.00 14.00 8.67
CA ARG A 135 -5.93 13.48 9.51
C ARG A 135 -6.49 12.96 10.81
N ALA A 136 -5.94 11.88 11.33
CA ALA A 136 -6.37 11.28 12.57
C ALA A 136 -5.22 10.56 13.26
N ARG A 137 -5.34 10.37 14.57
CA ARG A 137 -4.41 9.56 15.35
C ARG A 137 -5.16 8.39 15.97
N VAL A 138 -4.88 7.19 15.49
CA VAL A 138 -5.55 5.96 15.95
C VAL A 138 -4.65 5.17 16.88
N ARG A 139 -5.25 4.30 17.70
CA ARG A 139 -4.52 3.38 18.55
C ARG A 139 -4.49 1.99 17.90
N THR A 140 -3.29 1.57 17.52
CA THR A 140 -2.99 0.24 16.97
C THR A 140 -2.34 -0.63 18.06
N PRO A 141 -2.18 -1.96 17.83
CA PRO A 141 -1.42 -2.81 18.74
C PRO A 141 0.01 -2.33 18.99
N ASP A 142 0.61 -1.66 17.99
CA ASP A 142 2.00 -1.18 18.02
C ASP A 142 2.13 0.21 18.67
N GLY A 143 1.03 0.91 18.93
CA GLY A 143 1.04 2.20 19.63
C GLY A 143 0.03 3.20 19.08
N LEU A 144 0.34 4.49 19.21
CA LEU A 144 -0.40 5.53 18.52
C LEU A 144 0.18 5.67 17.11
N THR A 145 -0.69 5.62 16.10
CA THR A 145 -0.33 5.71 14.69
C THR A 145 -1.07 6.89 14.06
N ASP A 146 -0.33 7.78 13.42
CA ASP A 146 -0.90 8.86 12.62
C ASP A 146 -1.38 8.31 11.28
N ILE A 147 -2.55 8.78 10.85
CA ILE A 147 -3.19 8.43 9.59
C ILE A 147 -3.60 9.70 8.85
N ARG A 148 -3.31 9.74 7.55
CA ARG A 148 -3.72 10.81 6.63
C ARG A 148 -4.47 10.22 5.45
N PHE A 149 -5.70 10.65 5.26
CA PHE A 149 -6.56 10.28 4.14
C PHE A 149 -6.52 11.38 3.08
N VAL A 150 -6.16 10.98 1.88
CA VAL A 150 -6.11 11.80 0.67
C VAL A 150 -7.08 11.18 -0.33
N GLY A 151 -7.90 12.00 -0.97
CA GLY A 151 -8.77 11.57 -2.06
C GLY A 151 -8.53 12.41 -3.29
N VAL A 152 -8.50 11.74 -4.44
CA VAL A 152 -8.34 12.37 -5.74
C VAL A 152 -9.51 11.95 -6.62
N ASP A 153 -10.32 12.92 -7.02
CA ASP A 153 -11.43 12.71 -7.93
C ASP A 153 -10.95 12.81 -9.39
N GLY A 154 -11.31 11.82 -10.20
CA GLY A 154 -11.03 11.79 -11.63
C GLY A 154 -12.26 11.46 -12.47
N PRO A 155 -12.10 11.26 -13.79
CA PRO A 155 -13.22 11.00 -14.70
C PRO A 155 -14.00 9.70 -14.39
N ARG A 156 -15.09 9.83 -13.61
CA ARG A 156 -15.96 8.71 -13.19
C ARG A 156 -15.27 7.71 -12.25
N TRP A 157 -14.20 8.13 -11.58
CA TRP A 157 -13.53 7.35 -10.55
C TRP A 157 -13.00 8.28 -9.45
N MET A 158 -12.69 7.72 -8.29
CA MET A 158 -12.00 8.41 -7.20
C MET A 158 -10.96 7.47 -6.58
N VAL A 159 -9.75 7.96 -6.39
CA VAL A 159 -8.67 7.27 -5.68
C VAL A 159 -8.64 7.74 -4.24
N ARG A 160 -8.63 6.80 -3.29
CA ARG A 160 -8.39 7.06 -1.88
C ARG A 160 -7.03 6.49 -1.48
N ALA A 161 -6.14 7.39 -1.08
CA ALA A 161 -4.82 7.11 -0.54
C ALA A 161 -4.84 7.29 0.99
N VAL A 162 -4.49 6.25 1.74
CA VAL A 162 -4.42 6.29 3.20
C VAL A 162 -2.99 6.06 3.64
N TYR A 163 -2.34 7.13 4.07
CA TYR A 163 -0.99 7.10 4.62
C TYR A 163 -1.06 6.77 6.10
N GLN A 164 -0.19 5.87 6.55
CA GLN A 164 -0.07 5.45 7.94
C GLN A 164 1.39 5.54 8.38
N GLY A 165 1.61 5.89 9.65
CA GLY A 165 2.95 6.01 10.21
C GLY A 165 3.61 7.36 9.87
N PRO A 166 4.94 7.44 9.80
CA PRO A 166 5.65 8.71 9.57
C PRO A 166 5.19 9.48 8.33
N ALA A 167 4.87 8.80 7.22
CA ALA A 167 4.37 9.43 5.99
C ALA A 167 3.01 10.13 6.12
N ALA A 168 2.27 9.91 7.22
CA ALA A 168 1.05 10.66 7.49
C ALA A 168 1.33 12.12 7.90
N THR A 169 2.55 12.44 8.36
CA THR A 169 2.89 13.76 8.93
C THR A 169 4.22 14.34 8.45
N ASP A 170 5.18 13.51 8.05
CA ASP A 170 6.50 13.93 7.56
C ASP A 170 6.57 13.82 6.02
N PRO A 171 6.66 14.95 5.28
CA PRO A 171 6.80 14.95 3.83
C PRO A 171 8.01 14.15 3.32
N THR A 172 9.10 14.08 4.09
CA THR A 172 10.31 13.33 3.71
C THR A 172 10.03 11.83 3.70
N ALA A 173 9.29 11.35 4.71
CA ALA A 173 8.86 9.96 4.79
C ALA A 173 7.75 9.63 3.77
N ALA A 174 6.94 10.64 3.40
CA ALA A 174 5.89 10.50 2.39
C ALA A 174 6.43 10.46 0.96
N ALA A 175 7.54 11.13 0.66
CA ALA A 175 8.05 11.28 -0.71
C ALA A 175 8.10 10.00 -1.56
N PRO A 176 8.58 8.83 -1.08
CA PRO A 176 8.55 7.59 -1.88
C PRO A 176 7.13 7.09 -2.19
N LEU A 177 6.18 7.35 -1.29
CA LEU A 177 4.77 6.96 -1.43
C LEU A 177 3.98 8.01 -2.24
N ASP A 178 4.35 9.29 -2.14
CA ASP A 178 3.81 10.35 -2.98
C ASP A 178 4.18 10.11 -4.45
N ALA A 179 5.43 9.70 -4.73
CA ALA A 179 5.86 9.27 -6.07
C ALA A 179 5.02 8.10 -6.63
N VAL A 180 4.44 7.26 -5.77
CA VAL A 180 3.50 6.22 -6.21
C VAL A 180 2.18 6.85 -6.64
N LEU A 181 1.66 7.78 -5.84
CA LEU A 181 0.40 8.45 -6.11
C LEU A 181 0.48 9.32 -7.38
N HIS A 182 1.58 10.05 -7.56
CA HIS A 182 1.88 10.87 -8.74
C HIS A 182 1.93 10.07 -10.05
N GLY A 183 2.40 8.82 -9.99
CA GLY A 183 2.50 7.94 -11.15
C GLY A 183 1.32 6.97 -11.31
N LEU A 184 0.30 7.05 -10.46
CA LEU A 184 -0.84 6.14 -10.48
C LEU A 184 -1.69 6.38 -11.72
N VAL A 185 -2.11 5.32 -12.41
CA VAL A 185 -3.02 5.43 -13.56
C VAL A 185 -4.27 4.59 -13.33
N VAL A 186 -5.43 5.16 -13.58
CA VAL A 186 -6.74 4.52 -13.38
C VAL A 186 -7.38 4.19 -14.73
N ASP A 187 -7.69 2.91 -14.94
CA ASP A 187 -8.54 2.45 -16.04
C ASP A 187 -9.90 1.98 -15.50
N ARG A 188 -10.86 2.90 -15.46
CA ARG A 188 -12.22 2.56 -15.06
C ARG A 188 -12.96 1.71 -16.10
N GLY A 189 -12.51 1.70 -17.36
CA GLY A 189 -13.16 1.02 -18.47
C GLY A 189 -14.54 1.57 -18.88
N GLY A 190 -15.23 0.83 -19.75
CA GLY A 190 -16.53 1.24 -20.30
C GLY A 190 -17.76 0.83 -19.49
N ALA A 191 -17.65 -0.22 -18.67
CA ALA A 191 -18.79 -0.90 -18.04
C ALA A 191 -19.56 0.02 -17.07
N ALA A 192 -20.88 -0.14 -17.00
CA ALA A 192 -21.71 0.53 -16.00
C ALA A 192 -21.35 -0.01 -14.61
N MET A 193 -21.13 0.88 -13.65
CA MET A 193 -20.82 0.53 -12.27
C MET A 193 -21.60 1.48 -11.34
N PRO A 194 -22.19 0.98 -10.27
CA PRO A 194 -22.79 1.80 -9.23
C PRO A 194 -21.78 2.76 -8.60
N VAL A 195 -22.25 3.95 -8.25
CA VAL A 195 -21.41 4.97 -7.61
C VAL A 195 -20.97 4.49 -6.22
N ARG A 196 -19.72 4.78 -5.86
CA ARG A 196 -19.05 4.39 -4.61
C ARG A 196 -18.74 2.90 -4.47
N GLU A 197 -18.97 2.08 -5.50
CA GLU A 197 -18.45 0.71 -5.50
C GLU A 197 -16.96 0.68 -5.85
N PRO A 198 -16.18 -0.21 -5.22
CA PRO A 198 -14.77 -0.39 -5.58
C PRO A 198 -14.65 -0.88 -7.03
N LEU A 199 -13.70 -0.33 -7.78
CA LEU A 199 -13.41 -0.85 -9.12
C LEU A 199 -12.80 -2.25 -9.01
N PRO A 200 -13.11 -3.16 -9.96
CA PRO A 200 -12.57 -4.51 -9.93
C PRO A 200 -11.06 -4.49 -10.11
N LEU A 201 -10.35 -5.07 -9.15
CA LEU A 201 -8.90 -5.21 -9.18
C LEU A 201 -8.53 -6.68 -9.30
N THR A 202 -7.65 -7.01 -10.25
CA THR A 202 -7.27 -8.39 -10.58
C THR A 202 -5.75 -8.51 -10.64
N LEU A 203 -5.19 -9.56 -10.03
CA LEU A 203 -3.76 -9.86 -10.16
C LEU A 203 -3.45 -10.36 -11.58
N PRO A 204 -2.35 -9.91 -12.20
CA PRO A 204 -1.86 -10.49 -13.45
C PRO A 204 -1.69 -11.99 -13.33
N LYS A 205 -2.13 -12.73 -14.36
CA LYS A 205 -2.10 -14.20 -14.38
C LYS A 205 -0.71 -14.75 -14.09
N ASP A 206 0.31 -14.15 -14.68
CA ASP A 206 1.71 -14.58 -14.52
C ASP A 206 2.19 -14.49 -13.06
N LEU A 207 1.71 -13.49 -12.30
CA LEU A 207 2.02 -13.35 -10.87
C LEU A 207 1.17 -14.28 -10.02
N ALA A 208 -0.10 -14.46 -10.37
CA ALA A 208 -0.99 -15.38 -9.68
C ALA A 208 -0.47 -16.83 -9.76
N GLU A 209 0.00 -17.26 -10.94
CA GLU A 209 0.58 -18.60 -11.14
C GLU A 209 1.88 -18.79 -10.36
N GLN A 210 2.74 -17.77 -10.29
CA GLN A 210 3.97 -17.81 -9.50
C GLN A 210 3.71 -17.87 -7.99
N ALA A 211 2.74 -17.09 -7.49
CA ALA A 211 2.35 -17.12 -6.08
C ALA A 211 1.81 -18.50 -5.68
N GLN A 212 0.94 -19.08 -6.53
CA GLN A 212 0.42 -20.44 -6.33
C GLN A 212 1.53 -21.50 -6.38
N ALA A 213 2.48 -21.39 -7.31
CA ALA A 213 3.61 -22.31 -7.39
C ALA A 213 4.55 -22.22 -6.17
N GLN A 214 4.77 -21.01 -5.64
CA GLN A 214 5.56 -20.80 -4.42
C GLN A 214 4.84 -21.30 -3.16
N GLN A 215 3.52 -21.13 -3.07
CA GLN A 215 2.71 -21.69 -1.97
C GLN A 215 2.64 -23.21 -2.03
N ALA A 216 2.49 -23.81 -3.21
CA ALA A 216 2.55 -25.26 -3.39
C ALA A 216 3.95 -25.85 -3.11
N ALA A 217 5.02 -25.07 -3.28
CA ALA A 217 6.39 -25.46 -2.95
C ALA A 217 6.75 -25.23 -1.47
N ALA A 218 6.02 -24.35 -0.77
CA ALA A 218 6.18 -24.07 0.67
C ALA A 218 5.45 -25.07 1.57
N ASP A 219 4.62 -25.96 0.99
CA ASP A 219 4.05 -27.14 1.66
C ASP A 219 4.72 -28.45 1.18
N PRO A 220 5.89 -28.86 1.73
CA PRO A 220 6.35 -30.23 1.63
C PRO A 220 5.90 -31.06 2.84
N VAL A 221 4.90 -31.91 2.60
CA VAL A 221 4.69 -33.25 3.19
C VAL A 221 4.18 -33.35 4.64
N GLU A 222 2.87 -33.47 4.82
CA GLU A 222 2.30 -34.49 5.73
C GLU A 222 0.93 -34.99 5.25
N GLU A 223 0.88 -35.74 4.14
CA GLU A 223 -0.16 -36.77 4.01
C GLU A 223 0.31 -37.94 3.15
N ALA A 224 1.07 -38.84 3.78
CA ALA A 224 1.24 -40.20 3.34
C ALA A 224 0.72 -41.15 4.44
N ALA A 225 -0.57 -41.50 4.38
CA ALA A 225 -1.10 -42.87 4.54
C ALA A 225 -2.62 -42.88 4.86
N PRO A 226 -3.46 -43.54 4.05
CA PRO A 226 -4.82 -43.89 4.44
C PRO A 226 -4.87 -45.28 5.10
N ALA A 227 -5.63 -45.44 6.19
CA ALA A 227 -6.57 -46.56 6.46
C ALA A 227 -6.91 -46.74 7.97
N GLU A 228 -8.14 -46.35 8.29
CA GLU A 228 -9.10 -46.86 9.30
C GLU A 228 -8.61 -47.56 10.61
N PRO A 229 -9.08 -47.11 11.80
CA PRO A 229 -9.14 -47.94 12.99
C PRO A 229 -10.47 -48.72 13.07
N ARG A 230 -10.44 -50.03 12.78
CA ARG A 230 -11.49 -50.97 13.19
C ARG A 230 -11.46 -51.18 14.70
N LYS A 231 -12.50 -50.75 15.41
CA LYS A 231 -12.75 -51.14 16.82
C LYS A 231 -13.35 -52.55 16.89
N PRO A 232 -12.84 -53.48 17.71
CA PRO A 232 -13.62 -54.61 18.19
C PRO A 232 -14.39 -54.24 19.48
N ALA A 233 -15.57 -54.86 19.63
CA ALA A 233 -16.50 -54.74 20.75
C ALA A 233 -15.94 -55.27 22.09
N PRO A 234 -16.54 -54.92 23.24
CA PRO A 234 -16.00 -55.21 24.57
C PRO A 234 -16.53 -56.54 25.14
N ALA A 235 -15.70 -57.29 25.87
CA ALA A 235 -16.11 -58.14 27.00
C ALA A 235 -14.93 -58.93 27.59
N GLY A 236 -14.90 -59.05 28.93
CA GLY A 236 -14.37 -60.25 29.57
C GLY A 236 -13.21 -60.05 30.55
N ARG A 237 -13.43 -59.35 31.67
CA ARG A 237 -12.61 -59.55 32.88
C ARG A 237 -13.31 -60.57 33.76
N GLY A 238 -12.75 -61.79 33.80
CA GLY A 238 -13.20 -62.86 34.68
C GLY A 238 -12.87 -62.61 36.16
N GLY A 239 -13.51 -63.38 37.04
CA GLY A 239 -13.10 -63.52 38.43
C GLY A 239 -14.28 -63.61 39.41
N GLN A 240 -14.83 -64.81 39.56
CA GLN A 240 -15.81 -65.18 40.59
C GLN A 240 -15.18 -65.15 42.00
N ALA A 241 -15.96 -64.79 43.02
CA ALA A 241 -16.20 -65.58 44.25
C ALA A 241 -16.65 -64.70 45.43
N GLY A 242 -17.58 -65.23 46.25
CA GLY A 242 -17.48 -65.03 47.70
C GLY A 242 -18.54 -64.18 48.41
N THR A 243 -19.77 -64.71 48.49
CA THR A 243 -20.56 -64.85 49.73
C THR A 243 -20.88 -63.64 50.64
N ARG A 244 -22.19 -63.33 50.65
CA ARG A 244 -23.13 -63.22 51.81
C ARG A 244 -22.80 -62.25 52.97
N ARG A 245 -23.66 -61.22 53.03
CA ARG A 245 -24.05 -60.48 54.25
C ARG A 245 -24.70 -61.39 55.29
N ARG A 246 -24.42 -61.12 56.57
CA ARG A 246 -25.37 -61.18 57.71
C ARG A 246 -24.94 -60.15 58.78
N PRO A 247 -25.85 -59.73 59.69
CA PRO A 247 -26.02 -58.32 60.04
C PRO A 247 -25.64 -57.97 61.50
N SER A 248 -25.61 -56.66 61.77
CA SER A 248 -25.93 -55.88 62.99
C SER A 248 -26.04 -56.61 64.36
N PRO A 249 -25.69 -55.98 65.52
CA PRO A 249 -26.06 -54.59 65.87
C PRO A 249 -25.07 -53.78 66.75
N ARG A 250 -25.41 -52.48 66.91
CA ARG A 250 -24.98 -51.49 67.95
C ARG A 250 -25.07 -52.06 69.40
N PRO A 251 -24.56 -51.42 70.50
CA PRO A 251 -24.38 -49.97 70.69
C PRO A 251 -23.23 -49.46 71.64
N ARG A 252 -23.17 -48.12 71.73
CA ARG A 252 -22.94 -47.25 72.93
C ARG A 252 -21.52 -46.94 73.48
N ARG A 253 -21.30 -45.62 73.52
CA ARG A 253 -20.74 -44.76 74.60
C ARG A 253 -19.31 -45.02 75.09
N GLY A 254 -18.45 -44.04 74.79
CA GLY A 254 -17.57 -43.36 75.75
C GLY A 254 -17.80 -41.87 75.56
#